data_AF-A0A9P6LV96-F1
#
_entry.id   AF-A0A9P6LV96-F1
#
_cell.length_a   1.000
_cell.length_b   1.000
_cell.length_c   1.000
_cell.angle_alpha   90.00
_cell.angle_beta   90.00
_cell.angle_gamma   90.00
#
_symmetry.space_group_name_H-M   'P 1'
#
loop_
_entity.id
_entity.type
_entity.pdbx_description
1 polymer ?
#
loop_
_entity_poly.entity_id
_entity_poly.type
_entity_poly.pdbx_seq_one_letter_code
_entity_poly.pdbx_strand_id
1 'polypeptide(L)'
;MFSSRAISRTWKASAVKAPLRTFAQAATGAARKVQMSNFETDQHINYQRIEDNLAINRLNQPLTLAEKIVYGHLDDAHNQDIERGKSYLKLRPDRVACQDATAQMALLQFMSAGLPNVAVPSTVHCDHLIEAQVGGVKDLSRAKDINKEVYDFLSSSCAKYGLGFWKPGS
;
A
#
# COMPACT_ATOMS: atom_id res chain seq x y z
N MET A 1 -40.56 -69.78 16.82
CA MET A 1 -39.45 -68.84 16.99
C MET A 1 -39.05 -68.30 15.62
N PHE A 2 -39.61 -67.17 15.23
CA PHE A 2 -39.22 -66.46 13.99
C PHE A 2 -38.09 -65.49 14.34
N SER A 3 -36.91 -65.65 13.74
CA SER A 3 -35.77 -64.74 13.94
C SER A 3 -35.60 -63.84 12.73
N SER A 4 -35.60 -62.53 12.99
CA SER A 4 -35.53 -61.42 12.04
C SER A 4 -34.23 -61.41 11.23
N ARG A 5 -34.33 -61.25 9.90
CA ARG A 5 -33.20 -60.82 9.07
C ARG A 5 -33.08 -59.30 9.12
N ALA A 6 -32.03 -58.79 9.76
CA ALA A 6 -31.66 -57.38 9.71
C ALA A 6 -31.03 -57.06 8.35
N ILE A 7 -31.56 -56.05 7.66
CA ILE A 7 -31.02 -55.50 6.41
C ILE A 7 -29.94 -54.47 6.78
N SER A 8 -28.67 -54.77 6.50
CA SER A 8 -27.58 -53.80 6.64
C SER A 8 -27.58 -52.82 5.47
N ARG A 9 -28.01 -51.59 5.68
CA ARG A 9 -27.80 -50.48 4.74
C ARG A 9 -26.42 -49.88 4.96
N THR A 10 -25.45 -50.24 4.12
CA THR A 10 -24.17 -49.53 4.03
C THR A 10 -24.37 -48.22 3.28
N TRP A 11 -24.26 -47.10 3.98
CA TRP A 11 -24.16 -45.78 3.35
C TRP A 11 -22.72 -45.55 2.88
N LYS A 12 -22.47 -45.56 1.57
CA LYS A 12 -21.23 -45.00 1.01
C LYS A 12 -21.38 -43.48 1.04
N ALA A 13 -20.68 -42.82 1.98
CA ALA A 13 -20.51 -41.37 1.94
C ALA A 13 -19.68 -41.02 0.70
N SER A 14 -20.32 -40.45 -0.32
CA SER A 14 -19.61 -39.85 -1.44
C SER A 14 -19.05 -38.52 -0.97
N ALA A 15 -17.72 -38.46 -0.77
CA ALA A 15 -17.05 -37.22 -0.46
C ALA A 15 -17.14 -36.30 -1.68
N VAL A 16 -18.05 -35.32 -1.63
CA VAL A 16 -18.06 -34.20 -2.55
C VAL A 16 -16.75 -33.43 -2.32
N LYS A 17 -15.80 -33.57 -3.24
CA LYS A 17 -14.62 -32.72 -3.27
C LYS A 17 -15.11 -31.28 -3.48
N ALA A 18 -15.10 -30.49 -2.41
CA ALA A 18 -15.25 -29.04 -2.52
C ALA A 18 -14.21 -28.52 -3.53
N PRO A 19 -14.55 -27.55 -4.39
CA PRO A 19 -13.58 -27.00 -5.32
C PRO A 19 -12.47 -26.36 -4.50
N LEU A 20 -11.25 -26.90 -4.65
CA LEU A 20 -10.05 -26.19 -4.21
C LEU A 20 -10.10 -24.83 -4.89
N ARG A 21 -10.16 -23.75 -4.10
CA ARG A 21 -9.96 -22.40 -4.60
C ARG A 21 -8.57 -22.38 -5.25
N THR A 22 -8.55 -22.42 -6.57
CA THR A 22 -7.34 -22.29 -7.37
C THR A 22 -6.76 -20.90 -7.10
N PHE A 23 -5.50 -20.87 -6.69
CA PHE A 23 -4.76 -19.64 -6.43
C PHE A 23 -4.74 -18.75 -7.68
N ALA A 24 -4.71 -17.43 -7.44
CA ALA A 24 -4.42 -16.43 -8.48
C ALA A 24 -3.24 -16.91 -9.32
N GLN A 25 -3.49 -17.10 -10.61
CA GLN A 25 -2.49 -17.52 -11.57
C GLN A 25 -1.51 -16.36 -11.73
N ALA A 26 -0.25 -16.55 -11.32
CA ALA A 26 0.81 -15.60 -11.64
C ALA A 26 0.89 -15.54 -13.17
N ALA A 27 0.52 -14.40 -13.73
CA ALA A 27 0.69 -14.15 -15.15
C ALA A 27 2.20 -14.06 -15.40
N THR A 28 2.79 -15.19 -15.79
CA THR A 28 4.14 -15.27 -16.35
C THR A 28 4.13 -14.65 -17.75
N GLY A 29 3.81 -13.36 -17.80
CA GLY A 29 3.82 -12.54 -19.01
C GLY A 29 4.89 -11.48 -18.84
N ALA A 30 5.82 -11.42 -19.80
CA ALA A 30 6.91 -10.45 -19.88
C ALA A 30 6.60 -9.11 -19.21
N ALA A 31 7.54 -8.59 -18.41
CA ALA A 31 7.42 -7.36 -17.61
C ALA A 31 6.93 -6.18 -18.46
N ARG A 32 5.61 -6.05 -18.57
CA ARG A 32 5.00 -4.92 -19.24
C ARG A 32 5.23 -3.73 -18.33
N LYS A 33 5.96 -2.74 -18.84
CA LYS A 33 6.13 -1.45 -18.17
C LYS A 33 4.77 -0.77 -18.07
N VAL A 34 4.14 -0.92 -16.92
CA VAL A 34 2.88 -0.25 -16.55
C VAL A 34 3.22 0.86 -15.57
N GLN A 35 2.82 2.08 -15.89
CA GLN A 35 3.03 3.24 -15.03
C GLN A 35 2.30 3.07 -13.69
N MET A 36 2.87 3.61 -12.62
CA MET A 36 2.25 3.59 -11.30
C MET A 36 1.00 4.47 -11.22
N SER A 37 1.06 5.63 -11.88
CA SER A 37 -0.06 6.57 -11.99
C SER A 37 0.07 7.42 -13.26
N ASN A 38 -0.97 8.20 -13.56
CA ASN A 38 -0.95 9.15 -14.66
C ASN A 38 0.00 10.35 -14.43
N PHE A 39 0.47 10.55 -13.18
CA PHE A 39 1.33 11.66 -12.80
C PHE A 39 2.82 11.30 -12.84
N GLU A 40 3.16 10.04 -12.56
CA GLU A 40 4.53 9.56 -12.52
C GLU A 40 4.84 8.68 -13.73
N THR A 41 5.01 9.30 -14.91
CA THR A 41 5.14 8.60 -16.19
C THR A 41 6.41 7.74 -16.33
N ASP A 42 7.47 8.09 -15.59
CA ASP A 42 8.73 7.35 -15.56
C ASP A 42 8.77 6.24 -14.50
N GLN A 43 7.77 6.18 -13.61
CA GLN A 43 7.71 5.23 -12.51
C GLN A 43 6.77 4.09 -12.86
N HIS A 44 7.25 2.86 -12.69
CA HIS A 44 6.57 1.66 -13.15
C HIS A 44 6.31 0.69 -12.00
N ILE A 45 5.19 -0.03 -12.07
CA ILE A 45 4.85 -1.06 -11.09
C ILE A 45 5.83 -2.22 -11.22
N ASN A 46 6.46 -2.61 -10.10
CA ASN A 46 7.47 -3.67 -10.08
C ASN A 46 6.96 -4.93 -9.35
N TYR A 47 6.02 -5.64 -9.98
CA TYR A 47 5.56 -6.94 -9.48
C TYR A 47 6.67 -8.00 -9.48
N GLN A 48 7.62 -7.91 -10.41
CA GLN A 48 8.73 -8.86 -10.47
C GLN A 48 9.54 -8.88 -9.17
N ARG A 49 9.88 -7.69 -8.63
CA ARG A 49 10.58 -7.59 -7.32
C ARG A 49 9.80 -8.28 -6.20
N ILE A 50 8.47 -8.10 -6.18
CA ILE A 50 7.60 -8.74 -5.18
C ILE A 50 7.65 -10.26 -5.35
N GLU A 51 7.52 -10.76 -6.57
CA GLU A 51 7.59 -12.19 -6.85
C GLU A 51 8.96 -12.79 -6.50
N ASP A 52 10.05 -12.11 -6.83
CA ASP A 52 11.42 -12.53 -6.52
C ASP A 52 11.64 -12.62 -5.00
N ASN A 53 11.19 -11.61 -4.25
CA ASN A 53 11.26 -11.61 -2.79
C ASN A 53 10.42 -12.73 -2.16
N LEU A 54 9.24 -13.01 -2.73
CA LEU A 54 8.38 -14.10 -2.25
C LEU A 54 8.89 -15.48 -2.64
N ALA A 55 9.64 -15.61 -3.75
CA ALA A 55 10.24 -16.87 -4.17
C ALA A 55 11.30 -17.38 -3.19
N ILE A 56 11.92 -16.48 -2.41
CA ILE A 56 12.90 -16.83 -1.36
C ILE A 56 12.24 -17.60 -0.20
N ASN A 57 10.90 -17.55 -0.06
CA ASN A 57 10.07 -18.13 1.01
C ASN A 57 10.78 -19.06 2.00
N ARG A 58 11.21 -18.51 3.14
CA ARG A 58 11.92 -19.23 4.21
C ARG A 58 10.98 -19.84 5.26
N LEU A 59 9.70 -19.47 5.23
CA LEU A 59 8.76 -19.74 6.33
C LEU A 59 8.04 -21.10 6.20
N ASN A 60 8.21 -21.82 5.09
CA ASN A 60 7.63 -23.15 4.83
C ASN A 60 6.13 -23.28 5.18
N GLN A 61 5.40 -22.18 5.12
CA GLN A 61 3.98 -22.10 5.46
C GLN A 61 3.23 -21.23 4.43
N PRO A 62 1.92 -21.45 4.25
CA PRO A 62 1.12 -20.59 3.41
C PRO A 62 1.10 -19.15 3.94
N LEU A 63 1.39 -18.19 3.06
CA LEU A 63 1.35 -16.77 3.38
C LEU A 63 -0.04 -16.18 3.12
N THR A 64 -0.50 -15.33 4.03
CA THR A 64 -1.68 -14.47 3.82
C THR A 64 -1.40 -13.40 2.77
N LEU A 65 -2.44 -12.73 2.25
CA LEU A 65 -2.26 -11.64 1.29
C LEU A 65 -1.42 -10.49 1.87
N ALA A 66 -1.69 -10.10 3.11
CA ALA A 66 -0.93 -9.04 3.79
C ALA A 66 0.55 -9.43 3.91
N GLU A 67 0.85 -10.68 4.26
CA GLU A 67 2.23 -11.17 4.30
C GLU A 67 2.91 -11.20 2.94
N LYS A 68 2.18 -11.59 1.88
CA LYS A 68 2.74 -11.54 0.52
C LYS A 68 3.11 -10.12 0.12
N ILE A 69 2.24 -9.15 0.41
CA ILE A 69 2.52 -7.75 0.10
C ILE A 69 3.67 -7.24 0.97
N VAL A 70 3.62 -7.43 2.30
CA VAL A 70 4.64 -6.91 3.23
C VAL A 70 6.00 -7.57 2.98
N TYR A 71 6.08 -8.91 2.92
CA TYR A 71 7.33 -9.62 2.70
C TYR A 71 7.88 -9.44 1.28
N GLY A 72 6.99 -9.20 0.31
CA GLY A 72 7.37 -8.81 -1.04
C GLY A 72 8.10 -7.47 -1.13
N HIS A 73 7.98 -6.60 -0.11
CA HIS A 73 8.63 -5.29 -0.04
C HIS A 73 9.82 -5.25 0.93
N LEU A 74 10.35 -6.40 1.35
CA LEU A 74 11.57 -6.44 2.16
C LEU A 74 12.77 -5.86 1.40
N ASP A 75 13.61 -5.16 2.13
CA ASP A 75 14.89 -4.66 1.61
C ASP A 75 15.90 -5.79 1.41
N ASP A 76 15.93 -6.76 2.33
CA ASP A 76 16.74 -7.98 2.27
C ASP A 76 15.90 -9.20 2.65
N ALA A 77 15.25 -9.81 1.66
CA ALA A 77 14.41 -10.99 1.86
C ALA A 77 15.20 -12.25 2.28
N HIS A 78 16.51 -12.30 2.03
CA HIS A 78 17.35 -13.45 2.40
C HIS A 78 17.66 -13.47 3.89
N ASN A 79 18.05 -12.33 4.47
CA ASN A 79 18.57 -12.27 5.83
C ASN A 79 17.58 -11.68 6.85
N GLN A 80 16.48 -11.06 6.41
CA GLN A 80 15.48 -10.51 7.33
C GLN A 80 14.95 -11.58 8.30
N ASP A 81 14.89 -11.24 9.58
CA ASP A 81 14.18 -12.02 10.58
C ASP A 81 12.68 -11.74 10.51
N ILE A 82 11.87 -12.80 10.51
CA ILE A 82 10.42 -12.73 10.29
C ILE A 82 9.68 -13.51 11.36
N GLU A 83 9.35 -12.83 12.46
CA GLU A 83 8.49 -13.32 13.51
C GLU A 83 7.36 -12.33 13.79
N ARG A 84 6.11 -12.80 13.65
CA ARG A 84 4.91 -11.96 13.81
C ARG A 84 4.87 -11.37 15.22
N GLY A 85 4.70 -10.05 15.29
CA GLY A 85 4.58 -9.32 16.57
C GLY A 85 5.88 -9.17 17.34
N LYS A 86 7.03 -9.55 16.76
CA LYS A 86 8.35 -9.46 17.42
C LYS A 86 9.40 -8.81 16.55
N SER A 87 9.55 -9.25 15.30
CA SER A 87 10.61 -8.72 14.42
C SER A 87 10.26 -7.35 13.86
N TYR A 88 11.26 -6.47 13.74
CA TYR A 88 11.14 -5.21 13.01
C TYR A 88 11.55 -5.42 11.55
N LEU A 89 10.62 -5.15 10.63
CA LEU A 89 10.83 -5.40 9.20
C LEU A 89 11.45 -4.18 8.52
N LYS A 90 12.55 -4.39 7.80
CA LYS A 90 13.12 -3.36 6.92
C LYS A 90 12.45 -3.44 5.56
N LEU A 91 11.68 -2.40 5.24
CA LEU A 91 10.81 -2.36 4.06
C LEU A 91 11.22 -1.26 3.10
N ARG A 92 10.82 -1.42 1.84
CA ARG A 92 10.93 -0.42 0.77
C ARG A 92 9.53 -0.06 0.25
N PRO A 93 8.84 0.90 0.89
CA PRO A 93 7.57 1.41 0.38
C PRO A 93 7.74 2.02 -1.03
N ASP A 94 6.72 1.87 -1.87
CA ASP A 94 6.77 2.35 -3.26
C ASP A 94 6.39 3.84 -3.41
N ARG A 95 5.62 4.38 -2.46
CA ARG A 95 5.22 5.79 -2.46
C ARG A 95 4.95 6.31 -1.05
N VAL A 96 4.94 7.62 -0.90
CA VAL A 96 4.54 8.33 0.33
C VAL A 96 3.38 9.27 0.02
N ALA A 97 2.41 9.34 0.92
CA ALA A 97 1.36 10.35 0.87
C ALA A 97 1.28 11.02 2.23
N CYS A 98 1.27 12.36 2.23
CA CYS A 98 1.10 13.18 3.41
C CYS A 98 -0.16 14.03 3.25
N GLN A 99 -0.83 14.28 4.37
CA GLN A 99 -1.88 15.28 4.46
C GLN A 99 -1.31 16.58 5.04
N ASP A 100 -1.92 17.73 4.75
CA ASP A 100 -1.40 19.07 5.08
C ASP A 100 -1.13 19.31 6.58
N ALA A 101 -1.91 18.75 7.49
CA ALA A 101 -1.68 18.86 8.92
C ALA A 101 -0.40 18.13 9.41
N THR A 102 0.08 17.09 8.71
CA THR A 102 1.31 16.34 9.04
C THR A 102 2.47 16.61 8.09
N ALA A 103 2.17 17.01 6.84
CA ALA A 103 3.14 17.31 5.81
C ALA A 103 4.04 18.48 6.20
N GLN A 104 3.52 19.45 6.96
CA GLN A 104 4.28 20.60 7.44
C GLN A 104 5.55 20.15 8.18
N MET A 105 5.38 19.33 9.22
CA MET A 105 6.51 18.88 10.03
C MET A 105 7.36 17.83 9.31
N ALA A 106 6.75 16.95 8.52
CA ALA A 106 7.48 15.97 7.72
C ALA A 106 8.44 16.65 6.72
N LEU A 107 7.99 17.72 6.05
CA LEU A 107 8.82 18.47 5.12
C LEU A 107 9.90 19.27 5.85
N LEU A 108 9.63 19.88 7.00
CA LEU A 108 10.67 20.55 7.79
C LEU A 108 11.81 19.60 8.21
N GLN A 109 11.46 18.38 8.60
CA GLN A 109 12.45 17.34 8.91
C GLN A 109 13.21 16.90 7.66
N PHE A 110 12.52 16.75 6.52
CA PHE A 110 13.14 16.43 5.23
C PHE A 110 14.12 17.53 4.78
N MET A 111 13.75 18.80 4.92
CA MET A 111 14.61 19.95 4.66
C MET A 111 15.87 19.91 5.53
N SER A 112 15.71 19.55 6.80
CA SER A 112 16.82 19.45 7.77
C SER A 112 17.76 18.28 7.47
N ALA A 113 17.28 17.24 6.81
CA ALA A 113 18.11 16.12 6.35
C ALA A 113 19.05 16.51 5.19
N GLY A 114 18.87 17.68 4.56
CA GLY A 114 19.74 18.17 3.49
C GLY A 114 19.67 17.39 2.18
N LEU A 115 18.63 16.56 2.00
CA LEU A 115 18.43 15.80 0.77
C LEU A 115 17.87 16.69 -0.35
N PRO A 116 18.35 16.55 -1.59
CA PRO A 116 17.96 17.44 -2.69
C PRO A 116 16.55 17.16 -3.21
N ASN A 117 16.09 15.90 -3.20
CA ASN A 117 14.78 15.46 -3.70
C ASN A 117 14.31 14.20 -2.98
N VAL A 118 13.00 13.93 -3.00
CA VAL A 118 12.42 12.69 -2.49
C VAL A 118 12.87 11.47 -3.31
N ALA A 119 13.04 10.33 -2.64
CA ALA A 119 13.54 9.11 -3.28
C ALA A 119 12.45 8.26 -3.96
N VAL A 120 11.19 8.41 -3.52
CA VAL A 120 10.03 7.70 -4.07
C VAL A 120 8.92 8.71 -4.36
N PRO A 121 7.99 8.41 -5.29
CA PRO A 121 6.83 9.24 -5.54
C PRO A 121 6.13 9.66 -4.25
N SER A 122 6.02 10.96 -4.05
CA SER A 122 5.52 11.53 -2.81
C SER A 122 4.50 12.62 -3.12
N THR A 123 3.38 12.64 -2.40
CA THR A 123 2.31 13.62 -2.62
C THR A 123 1.83 14.24 -1.31
N VAL A 124 1.58 15.55 -1.32
CA VAL A 124 0.89 16.28 -0.25
C VAL A 124 -0.54 16.61 -0.67
N HIS A 125 -1.50 16.36 0.22
CA HIS A 125 -2.93 16.62 0.03
C HIS A 125 -3.43 17.67 1.01
N CYS A 126 -4.11 18.71 0.53
CA CYS A 126 -4.61 19.83 1.35
C CYS A 126 -6.08 19.66 1.70
N ASP A 127 -6.37 18.85 2.73
CA ASP A 127 -7.70 18.42 3.13
C ASP A 127 -8.06 18.67 4.60
N HIS A 128 -7.09 18.85 5.53
CA HIS A 128 -7.39 18.98 6.96
C HIS A 128 -7.60 20.42 7.42
N LEU A 129 -7.14 21.42 6.65
CA LEU A 129 -7.19 22.84 7.06
C LEU A 129 -8.43 23.59 6.55
N ILE A 130 -9.45 22.88 6.06
CA ILE A 130 -10.71 23.47 5.59
C ILE A 130 -11.80 23.23 6.63
N GLU A 131 -12.14 24.27 7.39
CA GLU A 131 -13.23 24.21 8.37
C GLU A 131 -14.60 24.35 7.69
N ALA A 132 -15.50 23.40 7.95
CA ALA A 132 -16.88 23.49 7.52
C ALA A 132 -17.67 24.46 8.40
N GLN A 133 -18.25 25.51 7.81
CA GLN A 133 -18.99 26.54 8.55
C GLN A 133 -20.25 27.01 7.80
N VAL A 134 -20.11 27.47 6.55
CA VAL A 134 -21.22 28.07 5.79
C VAL A 134 -21.58 27.25 4.55
N GLY A 135 -20.63 26.51 3.99
CA GLY A 135 -20.80 25.70 2.79
C GLY A 135 -19.55 25.70 1.91
N GLY A 136 -19.39 24.64 1.12
CA GLY A 136 -18.10 24.28 0.48
C GLY A 136 -17.37 25.41 -0.26
N VAL A 137 -18.06 26.19 -1.11
CA VAL A 137 -17.41 27.27 -1.88
C VAL A 137 -16.91 28.40 -0.97
N LYS A 138 -17.73 28.82 0.00
CA LYS A 138 -17.37 29.91 0.93
C LYS A 138 -16.29 29.45 1.91
N ASP A 139 -16.42 28.24 2.42
CA ASP A 139 -15.47 27.65 3.36
C ASP A 139 -14.11 27.42 2.70
N LEU A 140 -14.07 26.95 1.44
CA LEU A 140 -12.82 26.80 0.70
C LEU A 140 -12.14 28.14 0.41
N SER A 141 -12.90 29.18 0.04
CA SER A 141 -12.33 30.52 -0.16
C SER A 141 -11.71 31.04 1.13
N ARG A 142 -12.45 30.95 2.24
CA ARG A 142 -11.99 31.35 3.57
C ARG A 142 -10.75 30.58 4.00
N ALA A 143 -10.72 29.26 3.78
CA ALA A 143 -9.57 28.43 4.13
C ALA A 143 -8.32 28.81 3.33
N LYS A 144 -8.45 29.16 2.05
CA LYS A 144 -7.33 29.64 1.21
C LYS A 144 -6.75 30.96 1.72
N ASP A 145 -7.58 31.84 2.27
CA ASP A 145 -7.13 33.11 2.84
C ASP A 145 -6.47 32.90 4.21
N ILE A 146 -7.13 32.17 5.12
CA ILE A 146 -6.64 31.94 6.49
C ILE A 146 -5.33 31.13 6.50
N ASN A 147 -5.26 30.06 5.70
CA ASN A 147 -4.13 29.14 5.71
C ASN A 147 -3.14 29.39 4.56
N LYS A 148 -3.16 30.60 4.00
CA LYS A 148 -2.34 30.96 2.84
C LYS A 148 -0.86 30.66 3.04
N GLU A 149 -0.31 31.01 4.21
CA GLU A 149 1.10 30.78 4.55
C GLU A 149 1.46 29.29 4.47
N VAL A 150 0.61 28.43 5.05
CA VAL A 150 0.82 26.98 5.06
C VAL A 150 0.74 26.42 3.63
N TYR A 151 -0.25 26.83 2.84
CA TYR A 151 -0.38 26.35 1.47
C TYR A 151 0.77 26.82 0.56
N ASP A 152 1.24 28.06 0.73
CA ASP A 152 2.39 28.57 0.00
C ASP A 152 3.67 27.82 0.40
N PHE A 153 3.87 27.54 1.69
CA PHE A 153 4.99 26.71 2.18
C PHE A 153 4.96 25.29 1.58
N LEU A 154 3.80 24.61 1.65
CA LEU A 154 3.66 23.25 1.13
C LEU A 154 3.85 23.21 -0.39
N SER A 155 3.23 24.13 -1.12
CA SER A 155 3.33 24.23 -2.58
C SER A 155 4.77 24.45 -3.04
N SER A 156 5.46 25.43 -2.45
CA SER A 156 6.86 25.75 -2.79
C SER A 156 7.83 24.64 -2.39
N SER A 157 7.62 24.00 -1.24
CA SER A 157 8.43 22.87 -0.79
C SER A 157 8.23 21.63 -1.67
N CYS A 158 6.98 21.34 -2.07
CA CYS A 158 6.69 20.25 -3.00
C CYS A 158 7.37 20.47 -4.35
N ALA A 159 7.28 21.68 -4.90
CA ALA A 159 7.97 22.04 -6.14
C ALA A 159 9.50 21.90 -6.02
N LYS A 160 10.08 22.31 -4.88
CA LYS A 160 11.53 22.24 -4.65
C LYS A 160 12.07 20.81 -4.56
N TYR A 161 11.37 19.91 -3.87
CA TYR A 161 11.87 18.57 -3.55
C TYR A 161 11.26 17.45 -4.43
N GLY A 162 10.46 17.81 -5.43
CA GLY A 162 9.88 16.86 -6.39
C GLY A 162 8.65 16.09 -5.87
N LEU A 163 7.83 16.71 -5.02
CA LEU A 163 6.57 16.12 -4.57
C LEU A 163 5.39 16.61 -5.42
N GLY A 164 4.39 15.76 -5.60
CA GLY A 164 3.08 16.19 -6.10
C GLY A 164 2.32 17.00 -5.05
N PHE A 165 1.65 18.07 -5.47
CA PHE A 165 0.87 18.95 -4.60
C PHE A 165 -0.59 18.98 -5.04
N TRP A 166 -1.46 18.41 -4.23
CA TRP A 166 -2.91 18.46 -4.40
C TRP A 166 -3.45 19.67 -3.66
N LYS A 167 -3.98 20.63 -4.43
CA LYS A 167 -4.39 21.95 -3.96
C LYS A 167 -5.61 21.85 -3.03
N PRO A 168 -5.84 22.86 -2.16
CA PRO A 168 -7.04 22.90 -1.32
C PRO A 168 -8.32 22.76 -2.15
N GLY A 169 -9.15 21.78 -1.79
CA GLY A 169 -10.42 21.46 -2.45
C GLY A 169 -10.30 20.58 -3.70
N SER A 170 -9.17 19.89 -3.91
CA SER A 170 -8.98 18.88 -4.94
C SER A 170 -9.75 17.58 -4.69
#